data_AF-A0A1S8CLW8-F1
#
_entry.id   AF-A0A1S8CLW8-F1
#
_cell.length_a   1.000
_cell.length_b   1.000
_cell.length_c   1.000
_cell.angle_alpha   90.00
_cell.angle_beta   90.00
_cell.angle_gamma   90.00
#
_symmetry.space_group_name_H-M   'P 1'
#
loop_
_entity.id
_entity.type
_entity.pdbx_description
1 polymer ?
#
loop_
_entity_poly.entity_id
_entity_poly.type
_entity_poly.pdbx_seq_one_letter_code
_entity_poly.pdbx_strand_id
1 'polypeptide(L)'
;MLLRIASWLFQLPGRLFAPIFKNRLTILIFFMLVAVGIFAAKYLRYTQQHEDSAPLAAQHYLIQREIPLREAREHCGGPLIDNQGQPWPAVAGYLQQPAGQAGGALREFTLDNRHNAFAVRVKLENTLAPKQSTEVFIPAAGSFKVKMDAAGEYVMKVKDLKSGCSFRAATLSVKEHQGGQLPLRLTGEGAESFHPIGDSEY
;
A
#
# COMPACT_ATOMS: atom_id res chain seq x y z
N MET A 1 -28.28 39.04 44.67
CA MET A 1 -26.93 39.52 44.30
C MET A 1 -26.39 38.99 42.97
N LEU A 2 -26.88 37.85 42.44
CA LEU A 2 -26.42 37.29 41.15
C LEU A 2 -26.88 38.06 39.89
N LEU A 3 -28.04 38.73 39.91
CA LEU A 3 -28.54 39.48 38.73
C LEU A 3 -27.73 40.74 38.38
N ARG A 4 -27.02 41.36 39.35
CA ARG A 4 -26.21 42.57 39.09
C ARG A 4 -24.85 42.26 38.45
N ILE A 5 -24.38 41.02 38.56
CA ILE A 5 -23.09 40.58 38.00
C ILE A 5 -23.27 40.22 36.52
N ALA A 6 -24.41 39.63 36.16
CA ALA A 6 -24.74 39.25 34.78
C ALA A 6 -24.91 40.48 33.85
N SER A 7 -25.46 41.60 34.33
CA SER A 7 -25.61 42.81 33.50
C SER A 7 -24.28 43.52 33.22
N TRP A 8 -23.28 43.35 34.11
CA TRP A 8 -21.95 43.95 33.94
C TRP A 8 -21.13 43.19 32.87
N LEU A 9 -21.24 41.86 32.84
CA LEU A 9 -20.57 41.00 31.85
C LEU A 9 -21.05 41.22 30.41
N PHE A 10 -22.33 41.57 30.22
CA PHE A 10 -22.87 41.82 28.87
C PHE A 10 -22.65 43.26 28.36
N GLN A 11 -22.34 44.24 29.22
CA GLN A 11 -22.08 45.63 28.80
C GLN A 11 -20.59 45.96 28.58
N LEU A 12 -19.67 45.15 29.09
CA LEU A 12 -18.23 45.32 28.90
C LEU A 12 -17.74 45.24 27.44
N PRO A 13 -18.19 44.30 26.58
CA PRO A 13 -17.69 44.24 25.21
C PRO A 13 -18.14 45.46 24.40
N GLY A 14 -19.38 45.94 24.58
CA GLY A 14 -19.86 47.12 23.86
C GLY A 14 -19.08 48.39 24.20
N ARG A 15 -18.66 48.58 25.47
CA ARG A 15 -17.98 49.80 25.91
C ARG A 15 -16.49 49.84 25.59
N LEU A 16 -15.83 48.68 25.56
CA LEU A 16 -14.40 48.57 25.23
C LEU A 16 -14.14 48.50 23.72
N PHE A 17 -15.04 47.89 22.95
CA PHE A 17 -14.87 47.76 21.49
C PHE A 17 -15.56 48.88 20.68
N ALA A 18 -16.53 49.62 21.24
CA ALA A 18 -17.14 50.76 20.55
C ALA A 18 -16.15 51.83 20.02
N PRO A 19 -15.06 52.21 20.71
CA PRO A 19 -14.12 53.19 20.14
C PRO A 19 -13.27 52.62 18.99
N ILE A 20 -13.02 51.31 18.97
CA ILE A 20 -12.19 50.65 17.95
C ILE A 20 -12.88 50.67 16.60
N PHE A 21 -14.22 50.49 16.58
CA PHE A 21 -15.03 50.45 15.36
C PHE A 21 -15.56 51.82 14.88
N LYS A 22 -15.21 52.93 15.53
CA LYS A 22 -15.65 54.28 15.11
C LYS A 22 -14.81 54.88 14.00
N ASN A 23 -13.53 54.51 13.91
CA ASN A 23 -12.62 55.04 12.91
C ASN A 23 -12.09 53.90 12.02
N ARG A 24 -12.15 54.08 10.69
CA ARG A 24 -11.71 53.05 9.73
C ARG A 24 -10.23 52.71 9.91
N LEU A 25 -9.41 53.67 10.34
CA LEU A 25 -7.98 53.46 10.59
C LEU A 25 -7.72 52.55 11.80
N THR A 26 -8.46 52.71 12.90
CA THR A 26 -8.29 51.86 14.10
C THR A 26 -8.79 50.44 13.87
N ILE A 27 -9.80 50.25 13.03
CA ILE A 27 -10.24 48.91 12.59
C ILE A 27 -9.11 48.21 11.81
N LEU A 28 -8.50 48.90 10.85
CA LEU A 28 -7.41 48.33 10.05
C LEU A 28 -6.22 47.96 10.92
N ILE A 29 -5.80 48.85 11.84
CA ILE A 29 -4.70 48.57 12.77
C ILE A 29 -5.02 47.36 13.66
N PHE A 30 -6.26 47.25 14.15
CA PHE A 30 -6.68 46.12 14.96
C PHE A 30 -6.57 44.79 14.22
N PHE A 31 -7.09 44.70 12.99
CA PHE A 31 -6.97 43.47 12.19
C PHE A 31 -5.52 43.15 11.82
N MET A 32 -4.69 44.15 11.58
CA MET A 32 -3.27 43.97 11.29
C MET A 32 -2.54 43.35 12.51
N LEU A 33 -2.81 43.86 13.72
CA LEU A 33 -2.25 43.30 14.96
C LEU A 33 -2.72 41.87 15.23
N VAL A 34 -3.99 41.55 14.95
CA VAL A 34 -4.51 40.18 15.06
C VAL A 34 -3.81 39.24 14.08
N ALA A 35 -3.63 39.67 12.82
CA ALA A 35 -2.93 38.87 11.81
C ALA A 35 -1.46 38.60 12.19
N VAL A 36 -0.76 39.61 12.70
CA VAL A 36 0.63 39.48 13.20
C VAL A 36 0.68 38.52 14.39
N GLY A 37 -0.28 38.58 15.31
CA GLY A 37 -0.37 37.64 16.43
C GLY A 37 -0.56 36.19 15.99
N ILE A 38 -1.45 35.94 15.01
CA ILE A 38 -1.67 34.61 14.44
C ILE A 38 -0.40 34.10 13.72
N PHE A 39 0.27 34.97 12.97
CA PHE A 39 1.52 34.62 12.29
C PHE A 39 2.66 34.33 13.27
N ALA A 40 2.82 35.14 14.33
CA ALA A 40 3.83 34.91 15.36
C ALA A 40 3.59 33.60 16.11
N ALA A 41 2.34 33.28 16.46
CA ALA A 41 1.99 32.01 17.09
C ALA A 41 2.26 30.80 16.18
N LYS A 42 1.96 30.92 14.88
CA LYS A 42 2.28 29.88 13.90
C LYS A 42 3.79 29.71 13.72
N TYR A 43 4.54 30.82 13.70
CA TYR A 43 6.00 30.81 13.57
C TYR A 43 6.66 30.16 14.79
N LEU A 44 6.21 30.50 16.00
CA LEU A 44 6.65 29.85 17.24
C LEU A 44 6.41 28.34 17.25
N ARG A 45 5.24 27.89 16.78
CA ARG A 45 4.95 26.45 16.63
C ARG A 45 5.84 25.79 15.58
N TYR A 46 6.15 26.47 14.49
CA TYR A 46 7.04 25.97 13.46
C TYR A 46 8.50 25.84 13.96
N THR A 47 9.00 26.85 14.69
CA THR A 47 10.34 26.79 15.29
C THR A 47 10.43 25.75 16.39
N GLN A 48 9.38 25.57 17.22
CA GLN A 48 9.34 24.53 18.24
C GLN A 48 9.35 23.13 17.64
N GLN A 49 8.68 22.93 16.50
CA GLN A 49 8.72 21.66 15.76
C GLN A 49 10.07 21.41 15.05
N HIS A 50 10.87 22.46 14.84
CA HIS A 50 12.19 22.35 14.21
C HIS A 50 13.34 22.18 15.22
N GLU A 51 13.22 22.71 16.44
CA GLU A 51 14.23 22.57 17.51
C GLU A 51 14.16 21.25 18.28
N ASP A 52 13.02 20.54 18.29
CA ASP A 52 12.93 19.17 18.86
C ASP A 52 13.60 18.10 17.97
N SER A 53 14.19 18.51 16.83
CA SER A 53 15.03 17.64 15.99
C SER A 53 16.49 17.73 16.40
N ALA A 54 16.82 17.35 17.64
CA ALA A 54 18.20 17.03 18.00
C ALA A 54 18.62 15.72 17.28
N PRO A 55 19.82 15.64 16.68
CA PRO A 55 20.28 14.41 16.02
C PRO A 55 20.69 13.40 17.09
N LEU A 56 19.71 12.66 17.61
CA LEU A 56 19.99 11.49 18.44
C LEU A 56 20.57 10.39 17.55
N ALA A 57 21.76 9.95 17.95
CA ALA A 57 22.55 8.92 17.31
C ALA A 57 21.71 7.70 16.91
N ALA A 58 22.03 7.16 15.73
CA ALA A 58 21.39 6.00 15.12
C ALA A 58 21.31 4.81 16.08
N GLN A 59 20.20 4.68 16.79
CA GLN A 59 19.71 3.41 17.27
C GLN A 59 18.66 2.94 16.26
N HIS A 60 18.93 1.78 15.67
CA HIS A 60 18.01 1.09 14.76
C HIS A 60 16.74 0.70 15.54
N TYR A 61 15.81 1.64 15.67
CA TYR A 61 14.43 1.31 15.96
C TYR A 61 13.83 0.78 14.66
N LEU A 62 13.63 -0.54 14.58
CA LEU A 62 12.68 -1.13 13.64
C LEU A 62 11.30 -0.62 14.03
N ILE A 63 10.95 0.57 13.54
CA ILE A 63 9.57 1.04 13.54
C ILE A 63 8.87 0.16 12.51
N GLN A 64 8.23 -0.91 12.98
CA GLN A 64 7.23 -1.63 12.20
C GLN A 64 6.09 -0.63 11.97
N ARG A 65 6.17 0.16 10.90
CA ARG A 65 5.03 0.95 10.44
C ARG A 65 4.01 -0.08 9.96
N GLU A 66 3.00 -0.32 10.78
CA GLU A 66 1.75 -0.90 10.29
C GLU A 66 1.18 0.08 9.27
N ILE A 67 1.38 -0.26 8.01
CA ILE A 67 0.88 0.47 6.85
C ILE A 67 -0.62 0.66 7.06
N PRO A 68 -1.14 1.89 7.18
CA PRO A 68 -2.55 2.11 7.38
C PRO A 68 -3.33 1.48 6.21
N LEU A 69 -4.41 0.76 6.50
CA LEU A 69 -5.30 0.05 5.55
C LEU A 69 -5.75 0.86 4.32
N ARG A 70 -5.58 2.19 4.36
CA ARG A 70 -5.84 3.11 3.26
C ARG A 70 -4.81 2.98 2.14
N GLU A 71 -3.53 2.79 2.44
CA GLU A 71 -2.48 2.59 1.45
C GLU A 71 -2.73 1.26 0.71
N ALA A 72 -3.10 0.17 1.41
CA ALA A 72 -3.46 -1.10 0.76
C ALA A 72 -4.65 -1.01 -0.22
N ARG A 73 -5.58 -0.06 -0.04
CA ARG A 73 -6.72 0.17 -0.96
C ARG A 73 -6.33 0.85 -2.27
N GLU A 74 -5.19 1.55 -2.32
CA GLU A 74 -4.69 2.14 -3.57
C GLU A 74 -4.11 1.08 -4.53
N HIS A 75 -3.92 -0.15 -4.05
CA HIS A 75 -3.22 -1.22 -4.78
C HIS A 75 -4.16 -2.25 -5.44
N CYS A 76 -5.48 -2.00 -5.44
CA CYS A 76 -6.47 -2.96 -5.92
C CYS A 76 -7.38 -2.35 -7.01
N GLY A 77 -7.40 -2.96 -8.19
CA GLY A 77 -8.17 -2.48 -9.35
C GLY A 77 -9.65 -2.90 -9.41
N GLY A 78 -10.15 -3.67 -8.43
CA GLY A 78 -11.49 -4.25 -8.44
C GLY A 78 -11.55 -5.63 -9.14
N PRO A 79 -12.71 -6.31 -9.15
CA PRO A 79 -12.83 -7.66 -9.71
C PRO A 79 -12.47 -7.74 -11.20
N LEU A 80 -11.69 -8.74 -11.59
CA LEU A 80 -11.32 -9.01 -12.98
C LEU A 80 -12.31 -10.00 -13.60
N ILE A 81 -13.19 -9.48 -14.44
CA ILE A 81 -14.26 -10.27 -15.08
C ILE A 81 -13.70 -11.19 -16.18
N ASP A 82 -12.65 -10.77 -16.88
CA ASP A 82 -12.03 -11.50 -17.97
C ASP A 82 -10.50 -11.37 -17.98
N ASN A 83 -9.85 -12.19 -18.78
CA ASN A 83 -8.43 -12.13 -19.10
C ASN A 83 -8.23 -11.28 -20.36
N GLN A 84 -8.34 -9.96 -20.24
CA GLN A 84 -8.08 -9.01 -21.33
C GLN A 84 -8.99 -9.27 -22.54
N GLY A 85 -10.29 -9.42 -22.29
CA GLY A 85 -11.31 -9.70 -23.31
C GLY A 85 -11.51 -11.19 -23.64
N GLN A 86 -10.74 -12.09 -23.02
CA GLN A 86 -10.95 -13.54 -23.12
C GLN A 86 -11.51 -14.10 -21.82
N PRO A 87 -12.44 -15.08 -21.84
CA PRO A 87 -12.94 -15.68 -20.62
C PRO A 87 -11.81 -16.40 -19.86
N TRP A 88 -11.91 -16.41 -18.53
CA TRP A 88 -11.01 -17.21 -17.71
C TRP A 88 -11.19 -18.71 -18.00
N PRO A 89 -10.11 -19.51 -18.01
CA PRO A 89 -10.22 -20.96 -18.15
C PRO A 89 -11.07 -21.58 -17.03
N ALA A 90 -11.75 -22.69 -17.33
CA ALA A 90 -12.50 -23.44 -16.31
C ALA A 90 -11.60 -24.26 -15.37
N VAL A 91 -10.39 -24.59 -15.83
CA VAL A 91 -9.42 -25.43 -15.12
C VAL A 91 -8.09 -24.70 -14.97
N ALA A 92 -7.29 -25.10 -13.99
CA ALA A 92 -5.97 -24.53 -13.79
C ALA A 92 -5.05 -24.83 -14.99
N GLY A 93 -4.26 -23.85 -15.43
CA GLY A 93 -3.47 -23.99 -16.66
C GLY A 93 -2.58 -22.80 -16.96
N TYR A 94 -1.69 -22.96 -17.93
CA TYR A 94 -0.87 -21.86 -18.45
C TYR A 94 -1.74 -20.89 -19.24
N LEU A 95 -1.61 -19.60 -18.92
CA LEU A 95 -2.01 -18.50 -19.80
C LEU A 95 -0.85 -18.13 -20.73
N GLN A 96 0.38 -18.22 -20.23
CA GLN A 96 1.61 -18.04 -20.97
C GLN A 96 2.62 -19.11 -20.54
N GLN A 97 3.09 -19.91 -21.48
CA GLN A 97 4.06 -20.95 -21.20
C GLN A 97 5.46 -20.35 -20.93
N PRO A 98 6.32 -21.05 -20.16
CA PRO A 98 7.70 -20.64 -20.02
C PRO A 98 8.39 -20.60 -21.38
N ALA A 99 9.17 -19.56 -21.63
CA ALA A 99 10.09 -19.56 -22.76
C ALA A 99 11.12 -20.68 -22.53
N GLY A 100 10.95 -21.80 -23.23
CA GLY A 100 11.83 -22.95 -23.06
C GLY A 100 13.26 -22.60 -23.45
N GLN A 101 14.23 -22.83 -22.55
CA GLN A 101 15.62 -22.98 -22.97
C GLN A 101 15.76 -24.35 -23.62
N ALA A 102 16.04 -24.37 -24.92
CA ALA A 102 16.37 -25.60 -25.64
C ALA A 102 17.57 -26.28 -24.96
N GLY A 103 17.31 -27.38 -24.25
CA GLY A 103 18.34 -28.20 -23.59
C GLY A 103 18.49 -28.05 -22.07
N GLY A 104 17.73 -27.16 -21.42
CA GLY A 104 17.75 -27.00 -19.95
C GLY A 104 16.94 -28.07 -19.22
N ALA A 105 17.38 -28.48 -18.02
CA ALA A 105 16.64 -29.40 -17.18
C ALA A 105 15.42 -28.69 -16.55
N LEU A 106 14.22 -28.99 -17.04
CA LEU A 106 12.99 -28.48 -16.44
C LEU A 106 12.73 -29.12 -15.07
N ARG A 107 12.33 -28.29 -14.11
CA ARG A 107 11.93 -28.71 -12.76
C ARG A 107 10.48 -28.35 -12.53
N GLU A 108 9.85 -29.16 -11.71
CA GLU A 108 8.43 -29.12 -11.51
C GLU A 108 8.12 -28.85 -10.04
N PHE A 109 7.18 -27.95 -9.78
CA PHE A 109 6.65 -27.65 -8.45
C PHE A 109 5.17 -27.28 -8.54
N THR A 110 4.45 -27.32 -7.42
CA THR A 110 3.00 -27.08 -7.39
C THR A 110 2.68 -25.73 -6.79
N LEU A 111 2.01 -24.87 -7.55
CA LEU A 111 1.37 -23.66 -7.04
C LEU A 111 0.02 -24.02 -6.42
N ASP A 112 -0.19 -23.68 -5.15
CA ASP A 112 -1.35 -24.11 -4.38
C ASP A 112 -2.28 -22.97 -3.97
N ASN A 113 -3.44 -22.92 -4.59
CA ASN A 113 -4.50 -21.96 -4.29
C ASN A 113 -5.61 -22.56 -3.41
N ARG A 114 -5.40 -23.75 -2.82
CA ARG A 114 -6.41 -24.45 -2.01
C ARG A 114 -6.96 -23.66 -0.83
N HIS A 115 -6.19 -22.71 -0.31
CA HIS A 115 -6.56 -21.91 0.85
C HIS A 115 -7.32 -20.62 0.50
N ASN A 116 -7.49 -20.29 -0.78
CA ASN A 116 -8.21 -19.09 -1.20
C ASN A 116 -9.57 -19.43 -1.80
N ALA A 117 -10.58 -18.66 -1.41
CA ALA A 117 -11.94 -18.74 -1.94
C ALA A 117 -12.12 -18.00 -3.28
N PHE A 118 -11.02 -17.57 -3.91
CA PHE A 118 -11.00 -16.79 -5.14
C PHE A 118 -9.97 -17.37 -6.11
N ALA A 119 -10.20 -17.16 -7.40
CA ALA A 119 -9.25 -17.53 -8.45
C ALA A 119 -8.09 -16.53 -8.51
N VAL A 120 -6.93 -17.00 -8.95
CA VAL A 120 -5.71 -16.21 -9.03
C VAL A 120 -5.06 -16.32 -10.40
N ARG A 121 -4.42 -15.23 -10.83
CA ARG A 121 -3.42 -15.24 -11.90
C ARG A 121 -2.05 -15.14 -11.26
N VAL A 122 -1.17 -16.07 -11.58
CA VAL A 122 0.21 -16.09 -11.10
C VAL A 122 1.13 -15.78 -12.27
N LYS A 123 2.07 -14.86 -12.06
CA LYS A 123 3.10 -14.49 -13.02
C LYS A 123 4.46 -14.76 -12.39
N LEU A 124 5.28 -15.58 -13.06
CA LEU A 124 6.63 -15.92 -12.68
C LEU A 124 7.58 -15.25 -13.66
N GLU A 125 8.34 -14.27 -13.18
CA GLU A 125 9.30 -13.49 -13.98
C GLU A 125 10.72 -13.91 -13.65
N ASN A 126 11.52 -14.25 -14.66
CA ASN A 126 12.95 -14.49 -14.45
C ASN A 126 13.65 -13.17 -14.12
N THR A 127 14.45 -13.11 -13.05
CA THR A 127 15.13 -11.88 -12.62
C THR A 127 16.16 -11.37 -13.63
N LEU A 128 16.79 -12.25 -14.39
CA LEU A 128 17.77 -11.93 -15.43
C LEU A 128 17.12 -11.61 -16.78
N ALA A 129 15.90 -12.12 -17.02
CA ALA A 129 15.13 -11.90 -18.24
C ALA A 129 13.65 -11.63 -17.94
N PRO A 130 13.28 -10.46 -17.36
CA PRO A 130 11.92 -10.20 -16.90
C PRO A 130 10.85 -10.24 -18.01
N LYS A 131 11.26 -10.04 -19.27
CA LYS A 131 10.38 -10.15 -20.45
C LYS A 131 9.92 -11.59 -20.74
N GLN A 132 10.58 -12.59 -20.16
CA GLN A 132 10.23 -14.00 -20.28
C GLN A 132 9.46 -14.44 -19.04
N SER A 133 8.18 -14.04 -18.98
CA SER A 133 7.27 -14.44 -17.91
C SER A 133 6.50 -15.71 -18.25
N THR A 134 6.30 -16.55 -17.24
CA THR A 134 5.32 -17.65 -17.28
C THR A 134 4.09 -17.20 -16.53
N GLU A 135 2.92 -17.43 -17.10
CA GLU A 135 1.66 -17.07 -16.45
C GLU A 135 0.74 -18.25 -16.33
N VAL A 136 0.11 -18.37 -15.17
CA VAL A 136 -0.76 -19.48 -14.79
C VAL A 136 -2.05 -18.93 -14.22
N PHE A 137 -3.17 -19.50 -14.65
CA PHE A 137 -4.46 -19.34 -13.99
C PHE A 137 -4.71 -20.52 -13.05
N ILE A 138 -5.17 -20.23 -11.84
CA ILE A 138 -5.59 -21.25 -10.87
C ILE A 138 -6.95 -20.85 -10.30
N PRO A 139 -7.99 -21.70 -10.45
CA PRO A 139 -9.31 -21.41 -9.90
C PRO A 139 -9.30 -21.42 -8.36
N ALA A 140 -10.37 -20.92 -7.76
CA ALA A 140 -10.58 -20.99 -6.32
C ALA A 140 -10.43 -22.44 -5.81
N ALA A 141 -9.77 -22.60 -4.67
CA ALA A 141 -9.45 -23.90 -4.09
C ALA A 141 -8.66 -24.87 -5.01
N GLY A 142 -8.09 -24.38 -6.12
CA GLY A 142 -7.33 -25.19 -7.09
C GLY A 142 -5.84 -25.28 -6.78
N SER A 143 -5.14 -26.06 -7.60
CA SER A 143 -3.67 -26.09 -7.62
C SER A 143 -3.19 -26.37 -9.03
N PHE A 144 -1.97 -25.97 -9.37
CA PHE A 144 -1.40 -26.22 -10.68
C PHE A 144 0.07 -26.61 -10.58
N LYS A 145 0.46 -27.60 -11.38
CA LYS A 145 1.83 -28.06 -11.44
C LYS A 145 2.58 -27.35 -12.57
N VAL A 146 3.53 -26.50 -12.20
CA VAL A 146 4.28 -25.66 -13.13
C VAL A 146 5.65 -26.28 -13.40
N LYS A 147 6.13 -26.15 -14.64
CA LYS A 147 7.45 -26.59 -15.09
C LYS A 147 8.26 -25.36 -15.46
N MET A 148 9.39 -25.16 -14.79
CA MET A 148 10.26 -23.99 -14.95
C MET A 148 11.70 -24.43 -15.16
N ASP A 149 12.55 -23.54 -15.66
CA ASP A 149 13.98 -23.79 -15.74
C ASP A 149 14.60 -23.81 -14.34
N ALA A 150 15.42 -24.84 -14.07
CA ALA A 150 16.08 -25.04 -12.78
C ALA A 150 17.11 -23.96 -12.44
N ALA A 151 17.72 -23.36 -13.47
CA ALA A 151 18.84 -22.44 -13.32
C ALA A 151 18.42 -20.98 -13.05
N GLY A 152 17.10 -20.69 -13.05
CA GLY A 152 16.58 -19.34 -12.90
C GLY A 152 16.18 -19.00 -11.46
N GLU A 153 16.42 -17.75 -11.10
CA GLU A 153 15.79 -17.07 -9.98
C GLU A 153 14.56 -16.33 -10.48
N TYR A 154 13.43 -16.49 -9.79
CA TYR A 154 12.15 -15.95 -10.24
C TYR A 154 11.50 -15.07 -9.20
N VAL A 155 10.82 -14.03 -9.66
CA VAL A 155 9.91 -13.26 -8.82
C VAL A 155 8.50 -13.73 -9.13
N MET A 156 7.79 -14.18 -8.10
CA MET A 156 6.39 -14.55 -8.21
C MET A 156 5.52 -13.34 -7.88
N LYS A 157 4.59 -13.05 -8.78
CA LYS A 157 3.51 -12.08 -8.58
C LYS A 157 2.18 -12.80 -8.68
N VAL A 158 1.24 -12.44 -7.84
CA VAL A 158 -0.09 -13.06 -7.78
C VAL A 158 -1.13 -11.97 -7.79
N LYS A 159 -2.12 -12.10 -8.67
CA LYS A 159 -3.29 -11.22 -8.73
C LYS A 159 -4.53 -11.97 -8.27
N ASP A 160 -5.18 -11.46 -7.24
CA ASP A 160 -6.50 -11.91 -6.80
C ASP A 160 -7.54 -11.39 -7.79
N LEU A 161 -8.24 -12.30 -8.49
CA LEU A 161 -9.23 -11.92 -9.49
C LEU A 161 -10.54 -11.40 -8.89
N LYS A 162 -10.80 -11.66 -7.61
CA LYS A 162 -12.00 -11.16 -6.91
C LYS A 162 -11.85 -9.70 -6.51
N SER A 163 -10.68 -9.30 -6.00
CA SER A 163 -10.44 -7.93 -5.53
C SER A 163 -9.64 -7.06 -6.50
N GLY A 164 -8.91 -7.68 -7.42
CA GLY A 164 -7.95 -7.02 -8.30
C GLY A 164 -6.65 -6.61 -7.61
N CYS A 165 -6.43 -7.01 -6.35
CA CYS A 165 -5.19 -6.72 -5.65
C CYS A 165 -4.04 -7.57 -6.20
N SER A 166 -2.87 -6.95 -6.33
CA SER A 166 -1.64 -7.59 -6.78
C SER A 166 -0.66 -7.74 -5.63
N PHE A 167 0.03 -8.87 -5.59
CA PHE A 167 1.00 -9.20 -4.55
C PHE A 167 2.28 -9.74 -5.17
N ARG A 168 3.42 -9.53 -4.51
CA ARG A 168 4.73 -10.05 -4.88
C ARG A 168 5.30 -10.85 -3.73
N ALA A 169 5.80 -12.06 -4.01
CA ALA A 169 6.62 -12.82 -3.08
C ALA A 169 8.10 -12.45 -3.21
N ALA A 170 8.90 -12.87 -2.22
CA ALA A 170 10.35 -12.85 -2.34
C ALA A 170 10.82 -13.66 -3.55
N THR A 171 12.06 -13.41 -3.98
CA THR A 171 12.69 -14.19 -5.06
C THR A 171 12.74 -15.66 -4.67
N LEU A 172 12.32 -16.52 -5.59
CA LEU A 172 12.28 -17.96 -5.43
C LEU A 172 13.30 -18.63 -6.34
N SER A 173 14.05 -19.58 -5.77
CA SER A 173 14.89 -20.50 -6.53
C SER A 173 14.10 -21.76 -6.85
N VAL A 174 13.93 -22.08 -8.13
CA VAL A 174 13.15 -23.26 -8.59
C VAL A 174 13.77 -24.56 -8.07
N LYS A 175 15.10 -24.59 -7.95
CA LYS A 175 15.84 -25.76 -7.46
C LYS A 175 15.46 -26.13 -6.03
N GLU A 176 15.23 -25.15 -5.17
CA GLU A 176 14.88 -25.34 -3.76
C GLU A 176 13.45 -25.89 -3.59
N HIS A 177 12.57 -25.58 -4.53
CA HIS A 177 11.14 -25.90 -4.47
C HIS A 177 10.77 -27.15 -5.29
N GLN A 178 11.77 -27.85 -5.84
CA GLN A 178 11.54 -28.98 -6.73
C GLN A 178 10.70 -30.08 -6.06
N GLY A 179 9.59 -30.47 -6.71
CA GLY A 179 8.67 -31.49 -6.22
C GLY A 179 7.84 -31.04 -5.01
N GLY A 180 8.09 -29.82 -4.53
CA GLY A 180 7.41 -29.22 -3.40
C GLY A 180 6.11 -28.54 -3.80
N GLN A 181 5.49 -27.95 -2.78
CA GLN A 181 4.24 -27.22 -2.88
C GLN A 181 4.42 -25.81 -2.34
N LEU A 182 4.02 -24.83 -3.15
CA LEU A 182 4.13 -23.40 -2.88
C LEU A 182 2.74 -22.85 -2.56
N PRO A 183 2.39 -22.64 -1.28
CA PRO A 183 1.08 -22.16 -0.88
C PRO A 183 0.91 -20.67 -1.19
N LEU A 184 -0.13 -20.32 -1.95
CA LEU A 184 -0.44 -18.94 -2.32
C LEU A 184 -1.21 -18.22 -1.21
N ARG A 185 -0.63 -18.05 -0.03
CA ARG A 185 -1.28 -17.39 1.11
C ARG A 185 -1.10 -15.88 1.04
N LEU A 186 -2.07 -15.20 0.43
CA LEU A 186 -2.01 -13.74 0.21
C LEU A 186 -2.32 -12.90 1.47
N THR A 187 -2.80 -13.55 2.53
CA THR A 187 -3.14 -12.90 3.81
C THR A 187 -2.35 -13.55 4.95
N GLY A 188 -1.27 -12.90 5.42
CA GLY A 188 -0.63 -13.24 6.70
C GLY A 188 0.89 -13.44 6.64
N GLU A 189 1.52 -13.28 7.82
CA GLU A 189 2.94 -13.50 8.06
C GLU A 189 3.32 -14.98 7.94
N GLY A 190 4.32 -15.26 7.11
CA GLY A 190 4.93 -16.56 6.87
C GLY A 190 6.27 -16.38 6.15
N ALA A 191 7.08 -17.43 6.07
CA ALA A 191 8.43 -17.37 5.44
C ALA A 191 8.39 -16.99 3.94
N GLU A 192 7.24 -17.19 3.28
CA GLU A 192 6.94 -16.67 1.95
C GLU A 192 5.91 -15.54 2.06
N SER A 193 6.33 -14.42 2.64
CA SER A 193 5.47 -13.25 2.80
C SER A 193 5.17 -12.62 1.44
N PHE A 194 3.89 -12.53 1.11
CA PHE A 194 3.41 -11.75 -0.02
C PHE A 194 3.27 -10.28 0.38
N HIS A 195 3.91 -9.39 -0.37
CA HIS A 195 3.81 -7.95 -0.20
C HIS A 195 2.86 -7.36 -1.25
N PRO A 196 1.92 -6.48 -0.87
CA PRO A 196 1.06 -5.82 -1.83
C PRO A 196 1.90 -4.96 -2.79
N ILE A 197 1.56 -4.97 -4.07
CA ILE A 197 2.20 -4.18 -5.13
C ILE A 197 1.15 -3.48 -5.98
N GLY A 198 1.54 -2.37 -6.61
CA GLY A 198 0.65 -1.62 -7.50
C GLY A 198 0.47 -2.33 -8.85
N ASP A 199 -0.59 -1.99 -9.57
CA ASP A 199 -0.86 -2.57 -10.90
C ASP A 199 0.24 -2.28 -11.93
N SER A 200 0.97 -1.16 -11.80
CA SER A 200 2.12 -0.84 -12.64
C SER A 200 3.33 -1.76 -12.42
N GLU A 201 3.39 -2.41 -11.25
CA GLU A 201 4.48 -3.31 -10.88
C GLU A 201 4.15 -4.77 -11.21
N TYR A 202 2.92 -5.07 -11.64
CA TYR A 202 2.45 -6.43 -11.93
C TYR A 202 3.00 -6.99 -13.26
#